data_AF-A0A0T6A6N0-F1
#
_entry.id   AF-A0A0T6A6N0-F1
#
_cell.length_a   1.000
_cell.length_b   1.000
_cell.length_c   1.000
_cell.angle_alpha   90.00
_cell.angle_beta   90.00
_cell.angle_gamma   90.00
#
_symmetry.space_group_name_H-M   'P 1'
#
loop_
_entity.id
_entity.type
_entity.pdbx_description
1 polymer ?
#
loop_
_entity_poly.entity_id
_entity_poly.type
_entity_poly.pdbx_seq_one_letter_code
_entity_poly.pdbx_strand_id
1 'polypeptide(L)'
;MIDQSRQYYFRLHLFHRILHGVLMTSFLGLAATGMPLRFNQAAWAIGFAHAIGGFGAILFFHKTFAILLTLCFLVHLGHVFHLAFVRGEIGVFWGPTSMVPQPKDFLDLTQHFKWFFGTGAKPRFGRFSYWEKFDYWAVFWGMAIIGTTGYVMWFSGFFGQILPGWLFNFALLIHADEALLAVWFIFAIHFFNSHLRPDRFPIDLVIFTGRESLDELKESRPAEYERLAGAGRLDAVRADPPPLWLRNFGRILGFSAIGIGFLLLGLTLLAFLSE
;
A
#
# COMPACT_ATOMS: atom_id res chain seq x y z
N MET A 1 20.88 -34.90 1.67
CA MET A 1 20.13 -33.85 2.39
C MET A 1 19.96 -32.69 1.43
N ILE A 2 18.73 -32.41 1.00
CA ILE A 2 18.45 -31.24 0.16
C ILE A 2 18.68 -30.02 1.05
N ASP A 3 19.59 -29.13 0.64
CA ASP A 3 19.87 -27.85 1.29
C ASP A 3 18.56 -27.06 1.44
N GLN A 4 17.96 -27.10 2.64
CA GLN A 4 16.67 -26.47 2.90
C GLN A 4 16.74 -24.94 2.81
N SER A 5 17.95 -24.34 2.87
CA SER A 5 18.17 -22.90 2.75
C SER A 5 17.91 -22.34 1.34
N ARG A 6 17.76 -23.22 0.33
CA ARG A 6 17.46 -22.84 -1.07
C ARG A 6 15.99 -22.99 -1.45
N GLN A 7 15.12 -23.35 -0.52
CA GLN A 7 13.70 -23.52 -0.81
C GLN A 7 12.99 -22.18 -0.79
N TYR A 8 12.16 -21.94 -1.82
CA TYR A 8 11.32 -20.75 -1.92
C TYR A 8 9.85 -21.14 -1.93
N TYR A 9 9.00 -20.22 -1.50
CA TYR A 9 7.56 -20.39 -1.43
C TYR A 9 6.85 -19.17 -2.00
N PHE A 10 5.70 -19.40 -2.64
CA PHE A 10 4.83 -18.33 -3.10
C PHE A 10 4.14 -17.68 -1.91
N ARG A 11 4.55 -16.44 -1.62
CA ARG A 11 3.97 -15.59 -0.60
C ARG A 11 2.78 -14.79 -1.15
N LEU A 12 2.93 -14.23 -2.36
CA LEU A 12 1.93 -13.38 -3.00
C LEU A 12 1.60 -13.87 -4.42
N HIS A 13 0.31 -13.98 -4.69
CA HIS A 13 -0.20 -14.33 -6.02
C HIS A 13 0.06 -13.22 -7.03
N LEU A 14 0.25 -13.57 -8.32
CA LEU A 14 0.53 -12.61 -9.39
C LEU A 14 -0.52 -11.50 -9.48
N PHE A 15 -1.80 -11.86 -9.31
CA PHE A 15 -2.92 -10.91 -9.30
C PHE A 15 -2.72 -9.75 -8.30
N HIS A 16 -2.37 -10.06 -7.05
CA HIS A 16 -2.13 -9.05 -6.02
C HIS A 16 -0.91 -8.19 -6.31
N ARG A 17 0.12 -8.77 -6.93
CA ARG A 17 1.33 -8.05 -7.32
C ARG A 17 1.06 -7.04 -8.44
N ILE A 18 0.25 -7.44 -9.43
CA ILE A 18 -0.19 -6.54 -10.51
C ILE A 18 -1.05 -5.41 -9.94
N LEU A 19 -2.04 -5.73 -9.09
CA LEU A 19 -2.85 -4.71 -8.42
C LEU A 19 -2.00 -3.73 -7.63
N HIS A 20 -1.03 -4.23 -6.86
CA HIS A 20 -0.10 -3.37 -6.13
C HIS A 20 0.75 -2.51 -7.07
N GLY A 21 1.21 -3.05 -8.19
CA GLY A 21 1.94 -2.27 -9.19
C GLY A 21 1.11 -1.09 -9.73
N VAL A 22 -0.16 -1.34 -10.09
CA VAL A 22 -1.09 -0.29 -10.53
C VAL A 22 -1.37 0.71 -9.41
N LEU A 23 -1.62 0.23 -8.19
CA LEU A 23 -1.83 1.08 -7.01
C LEU A 23 -0.61 1.98 -6.75
N MET A 24 0.59 1.41 -6.72
CA MET A 24 1.84 2.15 -6.50
C MET A 24 2.05 3.23 -7.56
N THR A 25 1.93 2.88 -8.85
CA THR A 25 2.11 3.84 -9.94
C THR A 25 1.05 4.96 -9.90
N SER A 26 -0.22 4.60 -9.71
CA SER A 26 -1.30 5.59 -9.65
C SER A 26 -1.24 6.47 -8.41
N PHE A 27 -0.88 5.92 -7.24
CA PHE A 27 -0.70 6.69 -6.02
C PHE A 27 0.49 7.67 -6.13
N LEU A 28 1.65 7.21 -6.62
CA LEU A 28 2.80 8.10 -6.86
C LEU A 28 2.45 9.20 -7.87
N GLY A 29 1.73 8.85 -8.94
CA GLY A 29 1.24 9.83 -9.91
C GLY A 29 0.26 10.85 -9.33
N LEU A 30 -0.68 10.40 -8.50
CA LEU A 30 -1.61 11.27 -7.76
C LEU A 30 -0.89 12.19 -6.77
N ALA A 31 0.11 11.68 -6.05
CA ALA A 31 0.93 12.49 -5.16
C ALA A 31 1.75 13.53 -5.94
N ALA A 32 2.43 13.10 -7.01
CA ALA A 32 3.25 13.97 -7.85
C ALA A 32 2.44 15.06 -8.56
N THR A 33 1.15 14.85 -8.81
CA THR A 33 0.27 15.85 -9.46
C THR A 33 -0.59 16.62 -8.48
N GLY A 34 -1.08 15.98 -7.42
CA GLY A 34 -1.94 16.59 -6.41
C GLY A 34 -1.19 17.56 -5.50
N MET A 35 0.06 17.25 -5.14
CA MET A 35 0.85 18.11 -4.26
C MET A 35 1.18 19.47 -4.91
N PRO A 36 1.57 19.55 -6.19
CA PRO A 36 1.65 20.83 -6.88
C PRO A 36 0.32 21.60 -6.95
N LEU A 37 -0.82 20.92 -7.11
CA LEU A 37 -2.14 21.58 -7.12
C LEU A 37 -2.47 22.21 -5.75
N ARG A 38 -2.16 21.49 -4.66
CA ARG A 38 -2.30 22.00 -3.28
C ARG A 38 -1.36 23.17 -3.03
N PHE A 39 -0.06 22.95 -3.21
CA PHE A 39 1.00 23.93 -2.93
C PHE A 39 1.32 24.78 -4.16
N ASN A 40 0.30 25.30 -4.84
CA ASN A 40 0.47 25.96 -6.14
C ASN A 40 1.29 27.26 -6.12
N GLN A 41 1.58 27.81 -4.94
CA GLN A 41 2.46 28.97 -4.75
C GLN A 41 3.93 28.58 -4.49
N ALA A 42 4.23 27.31 -4.19
CA ALA A 42 5.59 26.88 -3.90
C ALA A 42 6.43 26.87 -5.20
N ALA A 43 7.66 27.38 -5.12
CA ALA A 43 8.55 27.49 -6.29
C ALA A 43 8.80 26.13 -6.98
N TRP A 44 8.94 25.06 -6.20
CA TRP A 44 9.11 23.70 -6.74
C TRP A 44 7.85 23.22 -7.47
N ALA A 45 6.65 23.57 -6.99
CA ALA A 45 5.38 23.19 -7.60
C ALA A 45 5.18 23.92 -8.93
N ILE A 46 5.48 25.23 -8.97
CA ILE A 46 5.43 26.04 -10.19
C ILE A 46 6.45 25.54 -11.22
N GLY A 47 7.70 25.30 -10.79
CA GLY A 47 8.76 24.79 -11.65
C GLY A 47 8.42 23.42 -12.24
N PHE A 48 7.90 22.51 -11.40
CA PHE A 48 7.43 21.20 -11.86
C PHE A 48 6.26 21.32 -12.83
N ALA A 49 5.27 22.18 -12.54
CA ALA A 49 4.16 22.44 -13.43
C ALA A 49 4.63 22.92 -14.80
N HIS A 50 5.54 23.89 -14.87
CA HIS A 50 6.08 24.37 -16.14
C HIS A 50 6.82 23.28 -16.92
N ALA A 51 7.57 22.41 -16.25
CA ALA A 51 8.30 21.31 -16.90
C ALA A 51 7.36 20.29 -17.59
N ILE A 52 6.11 20.16 -17.14
CA ILE A 52 5.14 19.18 -17.67
C ILE A 52 4.00 19.81 -18.48
N GLY A 53 4.07 21.11 -18.79
CA GLY A 53 3.08 21.80 -19.64
C GLY A 53 2.05 22.66 -18.88
N GLY A 54 2.32 23.00 -17.63
CA GLY A 54 1.51 23.87 -16.77
C GLY A 54 0.50 23.11 -15.90
N PHE A 55 -0.22 23.86 -15.05
CA PHE A 55 -1.21 23.27 -14.13
C PHE A 55 -2.38 22.58 -14.84
N GLY A 56 -2.71 22.96 -16.08
CA GLY A 56 -3.69 22.25 -16.90
C GLY A 56 -3.26 20.80 -17.19
N ALA A 57 -1.98 20.60 -17.55
CA ALA A 57 -1.41 19.27 -17.75
C ALA A 57 -1.34 18.48 -16.43
N ILE A 58 -0.96 19.14 -15.32
CA ILE A 58 -1.02 18.53 -13.98
C ILE A 58 -2.40 17.96 -13.69
N LEU A 59 -3.44 18.77 -13.87
CA LEU A 59 -4.82 18.37 -13.59
C LEU A 59 -5.26 17.21 -14.49
N PHE A 60 -4.86 17.21 -15.77
CA PHE A 60 -5.13 16.11 -16.68
C PHE A 60 -4.50 14.79 -16.19
N PHE A 61 -3.22 14.81 -15.83
CA PHE A 61 -2.55 13.62 -15.30
C PHE A 61 -3.13 13.18 -13.96
N HIS A 62 -3.45 14.12 -13.07
CA HIS A 62 -4.08 13.83 -11.78
C HIS A 62 -5.40 13.05 -11.98
N LYS A 63 -6.27 13.55 -12.86
CA LYS A 63 -7.53 12.92 -13.25
C LYS A 63 -7.33 11.54 -13.87
N THR A 64 -6.31 11.39 -14.71
CA THR A 64 -5.96 10.10 -15.33
C THR A 64 -5.54 9.07 -14.28
N PHE A 65 -4.65 9.43 -13.36
CA PHE A 65 -4.24 8.55 -12.27
C PHE A 65 -5.40 8.26 -11.30
N ALA A 66 -6.32 9.20 -11.09
CA ALA A 66 -7.52 8.99 -10.28
C ALA A 66 -8.42 7.90 -10.89
N ILE A 67 -8.61 7.92 -12.22
CA ILE A 67 -9.35 6.87 -12.92
C ILE A 67 -8.63 5.52 -12.76
N LEU A 68 -7.31 5.47 -12.99
CA LEU A 68 -6.53 4.23 -12.87
C LEU A 68 -6.62 3.64 -11.45
N LEU A 69 -6.49 4.49 -10.42
CA LEU A 69 -6.60 4.07 -9.03
C LEU A 69 -8.04 3.61 -8.70
N THR A 70 -9.05 4.29 -9.22
CA THR A 70 -10.46 3.90 -9.06
C THR A 70 -10.73 2.53 -9.67
N LEU A 71 -10.24 2.27 -10.88
CA LEU A 71 -10.37 0.97 -11.53
C LEU A 71 -9.65 -0.13 -10.73
N CYS A 72 -8.43 0.14 -10.24
CA CYS A 72 -7.70 -0.76 -9.36
C CYS A 72 -8.51 -1.11 -8.10
N PHE A 73 -9.11 -0.12 -7.46
CA PHE A 73 -9.97 -0.29 -6.28
C PHE A 73 -11.20 -1.15 -6.59
N LEU A 74 -11.91 -0.87 -7.68
CA LEU A 74 -13.09 -1.61 -8.08
C LEU A 74 -12.78 -3.06 -8.45
N VAL A 75 -11.66 -3.33 -9.13
CA VAL A 75 -11.19 -4.70 -9.42
C VAL A 75 -10.90 -5.45 -8.13
N HIS A 76 -10.24 -4.79 -7.16
CA HIS A 76 -9.98 -5.39 -5.85
C HIS A 76 -11.27 -5.68 -5.07
N LEU A 77 -12.22 -4.74 -5.03
CA LEU A 77 -13.55 -4.97 -4.42
C LEU A 77 -14.29 -6.12 -5.09
N GLY A 78 -14.32 -6.16 -6.43
CA GLY A 78 -14.93 -7.24 -7.20
C GLY A 78 -14.30 -8.60 -6.91
N HIS A 79 -12.97 -8.65 -6.74
CA HIS A 79 -12.27 -9.87 -6.35
C HIS A 79 -12.66 -10.33 -4.94
N VAL A 80 -12.68 -9.42 -3.95
CA VAL A 80 -13.13 -9.75 -2.57
C VAL A 80 -14.59 -10.23 -2.58
N PHE A 81 -15.47 -9.53 -3.30
CA PHE A 81 -16.87 -9.93 -3.46
C PHE A 81 -17.01 -11.32 -4.08
N HIS A 82 -16.27 -11.59 -5.15
CA HIS A 82 -16.29 -12.90 -5.82
C HIS A 82 -15.82 -14.02 -4.88
N LEU A 83 -14.73 -13.82 -4.13
CA LEU A 83 -14.27 -14.81 -3.16
C LEU A 83 -15.33 -15.07 -2.07
N ALA A 84 -15.90 -14.00 -1.50
CA ALA A 84 -16.86 -14.11 -0.42
C ALA A 84 -18.19 -14.75 -0.84
N PHE A 85 -18.81 -14.24 -1.91
CA PHE A 85 -20.20 -14.53 -2.24
C PHE A 85 -20.38 -15.53 -3.38
N VAL A 86 -19.38 -15.71 -4.26
CA VAL A 86 -19.44 -16.67 -5.36
C VAL A 86 -18.70 -17.96 -5.00
N ARG A 87 -17.51 -17.86 -4.38
CA ARG A 87 -16.75 -19.04 -3.94
C ARG A 87 -17.07 -19.50 -2.51
N GLY A 88 -17.82 -18.70 -1.74
CA GLY A 88 -18.13 -19.01 -0.34
C GLY A 88 -16.92 -18.97 0.59
N GLU A 89 -15.83 -18.32 0.18
CA GLU A 89 -14.59 -18.21 0.96
C GLU A 89 -14.73 -17.10 2.02
N ILE A 90 -15.61 -17.30 3.01
CA ILE A 90 -15.83 -16.35 4.12
C ILE A 90 -14.55 -16.03 4.91
N GLY A 91 -13.51 -16.85 4.75
CA GLY A 91 -12.15 -16.65 5.26
C GLY A 91 -11.47 -15.35 4.82
N VAL A 92 -12.00 -14.65 3.81
CA VAL A 92 -11.54 -13.31 3.41
C VAL A 92 -11.89 -12.24 4.44
N PHE A 93 -12.96 -12.44 5.21
CA PHE A 93 -13.37 -11.50 6.27
C PHE A 93 -12.90 -11.94 7.65
N TRP A 94 -12.77 -13.24 7.91
CA TRP A 94 -12.36 -13.75 9.22
C TRP A 94 -11.36 -14.90 9.14
N GLY A 95 -10.40 -14.92 10.07
CA GLY A 95 -9.39 -15.98 10.15
C GLY A 95 -8.02 -15.59 9.57
N PRO A 96 -7.13 -16.58 9.37
CA PRO A 96 -5.70 -16.34 9.15
C PRO A 96 -5.35 -15.79 7.76
N THR A 97 -6.30 -15.76 6.83
CA THR A 97 -6.12 -15.22 5.47
C THR A 97 -6.77 -13.87 5.27
N SER A 98 -7.48 -13.37 6.29
CA SER A 98 -8.23 -12.12 6.22
C SER A 98 -7.33 -10.90 6.45
N MET A 99 -7.57 -9.85 5.66
CA MET A 99 -6.99 -8.52 5.87
C MET A 99 -7.80 -7.67 6.85
N VAL A 100 -8.95 -8.15 7.31
CA VAL A 100 -9.77 -7.48 8.33
C VAL A 100 -9.08 -7.62 9.70
N PRO A 101 -8.91 -6.51 10.46
CA PRO A 101 -8.45 -6.54 11.83
C PRO A 101 -9.32 -7.47 12.69
N GLN A 102 -8.66 -8.27 13.51
CA GLN A 102 -9.22 -9.26 14.40
C GLN A 102 -8.68 -9.06 15.81
N PRO A 103 -9.35 -9.60 16.86
CA PRO A 103 -8.87 -9.52 18.23
C PRO A 103 -7.44 -10.01 18.43
N LYS A 104 -7.00 -11.00 17.64
CA LYS A 104 -5.61 -11.48 17.62
C LYS A 104 -4.61 -10.37 17.25
N ASP A 105 -4.97 -9.43 16.37
CA ASP A 105 -4.06 -8.36 15.96
C ASP A 105 -3.73 -7.43 17.13
N PHE A 106 -4.69 -7.20 18.04
CA PHE A 106 -4.44 -6.48 19.28
C PHE A 106 -3.53 -7.27 20.23
N LEU A 107 -3.74 -8.59 20.35
CA LEU A 107 -2.83 -9.45 21.11
C LEU A 107 -1.41 -9.41 20.53
N ASP A 108 -1.27 -9.54 19.21
CA ASP A 108 0.01 -9.49 18.51
C ASP A 108 0.69 -8.12 18.71
N LEU A 109 -0.05 -7.01 18.69
CA LEU A 109 0.44 -5.67 19.02
C LEU A 109 0.99 -5.59 20.46
N THR A 110 0.21 -6.03 21.44
CA THR A 110 0.64 -5.98 22.86
C THR A 110 1.85 -6.88 23.13
N GLN A 111 1.90 -8.07 22.51
CA GLN A 111 3.07 -8.95 22.58
C GLN A 111 4.28 -8.30 21.91
N HIS A 112 4.07 -7.58 20.80
CA HIS A 112 5.15 -6.91 20.09
C HIS A 112 5.79 -5.82 20.96
N PHE A 113 4.97 -5.03 21.67
CA PHE A 113 5.46 -4.08 22.68
C PHE A 113 6.22 -4.77 23.81
N LYS A 114 5.67 -5.85 24.38
CA LYS A 114 6.37 -6.59 25.46
C LYS A 114 7.73 -7.10 25.01
N TRP A 115 7.81 -7.68 23.81
CA TRP A 115 9.06 -8.14 23.22
C TRP A 115 10.05 -7.00 22.99
N PHE A 116 9.58 -5.86 22.48
CA PHE A 116 10.43 -4.69 22.27
C PHE A 116 11.07 -4.19 23.57
N PHE A 117 10.34 -4.23 24.69
CA PHE A 117 10.85 -3.89 26.02
C PHE A 117 11.52 -5.07 26.75
N GLY A 118 11.76 -6.20 26.08
CA GLY A 118 12.42 -7.37 26.66
C GLY A 118 11.61 -8.12 27.73
N THR A 119 10.31 -7.83 27.85
CA THR A 119 9.39 -8.41 28.85
C THR A 119 8.51 -9.54 28.30
N GLY A 120 8.74 -9.96 27.05
CA GLY A 120 7.96 -11.02 26.40
C GLY A 120 8.68 -11.67 25.23
N ALA A 121 8.16 -12.81 24.77
CA ALA A 121 8.67 -13.50 23.59
C ALA A 121 8.29 -12.76 22.30
N LYS A 122 9.09 -12.96 21.23
CA LYS A 122 8.80 -12.41 19.90
C LYS A 122 7.42 -12.90 19.44
N PRO A 123 6.53 -12.01 18.97
CA PRO A 123 5.19 -12.40 18.55
C PRO A 123 5.22 -13.37 17.37
N ARG A 124 4.23 -14.25 17.34
CA ARG A 124 4.09 -15.25 16.28
C ARG A 124 3.11 -14.78 15.23
N PHE A 125 3.61 -14.01 14.27
CA PHE A 125 2.78 -13.45 13.21
C PHE A 125 2.29 -14.53 12.24
N GLY A 126 1.06 -14.36 11.78
CA GLY A 126 0.45 -15.18 10.74
C GLY A 126 0.80 -14.69 9.34
N ARG A 127 -0.01 -15.09 8.37
CA ARG A 127 -0.03 -14.49 7.04
C ARG A 127 -0.57 -13.08 7.24
N PHE A 128 0.17 -12.00 7.14
CA PHE A 128 -0.29 -10.66 7.58
C PHE A 128 -0.14 -10.43 9.09
N SER A 129 0.75 -9.51 9.43
CA SER A 129 0.87 -8.92 10.76
C SER A 129 -0.14 -7.79 10.96
N TYR A 130 -0.34 -7.35 12.20
CA TYR A 130 -1.27 -6.28 12.54
C TYR A 130 -0.98 -4.98 11.76
N TRP A 131 0.29 -4.64 11.54
CA TRP A 131 0.67 -3.42 10.83
C TRP A 131 0.42 -3.53 9.32
N GLU A 132 0.55 -4.71 8.70
CA GLU A 132 0.21 -4.88 7.29
C GLU A 132 -1.30 -4.73 7.07
N LYS A 133 -2.12 -5.18 8.02
CA LYS A 133 -3.56 -4.95 7.99
C LYS A 133 -3.89 -3.48 8.23
N PHE A 134 -3.18 -2.82 9.15
CA PHE A 134 -3.34 -1.39 9.39
C PHE A 134 -2.99 -0.57 8.15
N ASP A 135 -1.83 -0.83 7.51
CA ASP A 135 -1.42 -0.20 6.24
C ASP A 135 -2.50 -0.39 5.17
N TYR A 136 -3.02 -1.62 5.01
CA TYR A 136 -4.09 -1.92 4.06
C TYR A 136 -5.34 -1.09 4.31
N TRP A 137 -5.81 -1.01 5.55
CA TRP A 137 -7.04 -0.26 5.87
C TRP A 137 -6.85 1.25 5.84
N ALA A 138 -5.69 1.75 6.25
CA ALA A 138 -5.34 3.17 6.14
C ALA A 138 -5.47 3.64 4.68
N VAL A 139 -4.89 2.87 3.75
CA VAL A 139 -5.00 3.15 2.30
C VAL A 139 -6.43 2.95 1.81
N PHE A 140 -7.11 1.87 2.20
CA PHE A 140 -8.47 1.58 1.75
C PHE A 140 -9.46 2.69 2.12
N TRP A 141 -9.41 3.18 3.36
CA TRP A 141 -10.24 4.31 3.80
C TRP A 141 -9.83 5.62 3.13
N GLY A 142 -8.52 5.91 3.04
CA GLY A 142 -8.02 7.09 2.35
C GLY A 142 -8.49 7.15 0.89
N MET A 143 -8.46 6.03 0.17
CA MET A 143 -8.96 5.94 -1.20
C MET A 143 -10.46 6.25 -1.31
N ALA A 144 -11.27 5.78 -0.36
CA ALA A 144 -12.70 6.07 -0.34
C ALA A 144 -12.96 7.56 -0.09
N ILE A 145 -12.30 8.17 0.90
CA ILE A 145 -12.53 9.57 1.28
C ILE A 145 -11.98 10.53 0.22
N ILE A 146 -10.72 10.37 -0.18
CA ILE A 146 -10.08 11.20 -1.21
C ILE A 146 -10.79 10.99 -2.56
N GLY A 147 -11.11 9.75 -2.92
CA GLY A 147 -11.79 9.44 -4.18
C GLY A 147 -13.17 10.09 -4.27
N THR A 148 -14.01 9.92 -3.25
CA THR A 148 -15.37 10.49 -3.26
C THR A 148 -15.36 12.02 -3.28
N THR A 149 -14.56 12.65 -2.43
CA THR A 149 -14.40 14.12 -2.42
C THR A 149 -13.82 14.65 -3.73
N GLY A 150 -12.89 13.92 -4.35
CA GLY A 150 -12.32 14.27 -5.66
C GLY A 150 -13.36 14.24 -6.77
N TYR A 151 -14.23 13.22 -6.78
CA TYR A 151 -15.32 13.14 -7.76
C TYR A 151 -16.40 14.18 -7.54
N VAL A 152 -16.70 14.56 -6.28
CA VAL A 152 -17.59 15.69 -5.99
C VAL A 152 -17.05 16.99 -6.61
N MET A 153 -15.75 17.26 -6.46
CA MET A 153 -15.12 18.44 -7.07
C MET A 153 -15.04 18.36 -8.59
N TRP A 154 -14.68 17.20 -9.14
CA TRP A 154 -14.54 17.03 -10.60
C TRP A 154 -15.90 17.16 -11.30
N PHE A 155 -16.95 16.53 -10.78
CA PHE A 155 -18.30 16.60 -11.34
C PHE A 155 -19.18 17.65 -10.65
N SER A 156 -18.59 18.80 -10.29
CA SER A 156 -19.27 19.84 -9.52
C SER A 156 -20.55 20.37 -10.18
N GLY A 157 -20.62 20.41 -11.51
CA GLY A 157 -21.85 20.79 -12.23
C GLY A 157 -23.03 19.84 -12.03
N PHE A 158 -22.76 18.54 -11.86
CA PHE A 158 -23.78 17.54 -11.52
C PHE A 158 -24.13 17.60 -10.03
N PHE A 159 -23.12 17.54 -9.16
CA PHE A 159 -23.34 17.53 -7.71
C PHE A 159 -23.91 18.84 -7.19
N GLY A 160 -23.66 19.98 -7.84
CA GLY A 160 -24.20 21.29 -7.44
C GLY A 160 -25.72 21.41 -7.58
N GLN A 161 -26.36 20.47 -8.30
CA GLN A 161 -27.82 20.38 -8.39
C GLN A 161 -28.44 19.66 -7.18
N ILE A 162 -27.63 18.92 -6.41
CA ILE A 162 -28.08 18.00 -5.36
C ILE A 162 -27.52 18.44 -4.00
N LEU A 163 -26.28 18.91 -3.95
CA LEU A 163 -25.54 19.24 -2.75
C LEU A 163 -25.53 20.75 -2.49
N PRO A 164 -25.69 21.20 -1.23
CA PRO A 164 -25.50 22.60 -0.88
C PRO A 164 -24.05 23.05 -1.11
N GLY A 165 -23.86 24.32 -1.51
CA GLY A 165 -22.56 24.87 -1.88
C GLY A 165 -21.46 24.72 -0.82
N TRP A 166 -21.80 24.76 0.47
CA TRP A 166 -20.83 24.61 1.56
C TRP A 166 -20.14 23.24 1.56
N LEU A 167 -20.78 22.18 1.04
CA LEU A 167 -20.17 20.85 0.95
C LEU A 167 -18.97 20.81 0.00
N PHE A 168 -18.90 21.70 -1.01
CA PHE A 168 -17.74 21.76 -1.90
C PHE A 168 -16.49 22.27 -1.19
N ASN A 169 -16.66 23.17 -0.21
CA ASN A 169 -15.55 23.64 0.62
C ASN A 169 -15.03 22.51 1.51
N PHE A 170 -15.93 21.71 2.11
CA PHE A 170 -15.51 20.52 2.86
C PHE A 170 -14.87 19.47 1.96
N ALA A 171 -15.42 19.22 0.76
CA ALA A 171 -14.83 18.29 -0.18
C ALA A 171 -13.40 18.70 -0.54
N LEU A 172 -13.16 19.98 -0.80
CA LEU A 172 -11.82 20.50 -1.07
C LEU A 172 -10.88 20.31 0.13
N LEU A 173 -11.32 20.72 1.33
CA LEU A 173 -10.52 20.62 2.54
C LEU A 173 -10.15 19.16 2.86
N ILE A 174 -11.16 18.29 2.94
CA ILE A 174 -10.99 16.87 3.23
C ILE A 174 -10.11 16.22 2.16
N HIS A 175 -10.38 16.48 0.88
CA HIS A 175 -9.57 15.90 -0.20
C HIS A 175 -8.10 16.28 -0.06
N ALA A 176 -7.82 17.56 0.16
CA ALA A 176 -6.46 18.07 0.24
C ALA A 176 -5.73 17.55 1.48
N ASP A 177 -6.37 17.57 2.65
CA ASP A 177 -5.73 17.20 3.93
C ASP A 177 -5.58 15.69 4.05
N GLU A 178 -6.59 14.91 3.67
CA GLU A 178 -6.48 13.44 3.64
C GLU A 178 -5.47 12.98 2.59
N ALA A 179 -5.36 13.65 1.44
CA ALA A 179 -4.32 13.33 0.45
C ALA A 179 -2.90 13.60 0.99
N LEU A 180 -2.72 14.69 1.74
CA LEU A 180 -1.42 14.98 2.38
C LEU A 180 -1.10 13.94 3.46
N LEU A 181 -2.08 13.62 4.31
CA LEU A 181 -1.95 12.58 5.34
C LEU A 181 -1.62 11.21 4.72
N ALA A 182 -2.31 10.83 3.63
CA ALA A 182 -2.05 9.59 2.92
C ALA A 182 -0.63 9.54 2.32
N VAL A 183 -0.17 10.65 1.73
CA VAL A 183 1.20 10.78 1.21
C VAL A 183 2.24 10.61 2.31
N TRP A 184 2.08 11.30 3.44
CA TRP A 184 3.00 11.16 4.57
C TRP A 184 2.95 9.77 5.18
N PHE A 185 1.76 9.19 5.34
CA PHE A 185 1.60 7.84 5.84
C PHE A 185 2.31 6.81 4.96
N ILE A 186 2.12 6.88 3.64
CA ILE A 186 2.76 5.93 2.73
C ILE A 186 4.28 6.08 2.73
N PHE A 187 4.80 7.30 2.65
CA PHE A 187 6.24 7.51 2.53
C PHE A 187 6.99 7.36 3.86
N ALA A 188 6.35 7.65 5.00
CA ALA A 188 6.98 7.50 6.32
C ALA A 188 6.73 6.13 6.95
N ILE A 189 5.49 5.63 6.93
CA ILE A 189 5.10 4.42 7.66
C ILE A 189 5.15 3.19 6.76
N HIS A 190 4.45 3.21 5.63
CA HIS A 190 4.37 2.04 4.76
C HIS A 190 5.73 1.65 4.17
N PHE A 191 6.49 2.62 3.66
CA PHE A 191 7.85 2.36 3.15
C PHE A 191 8.79 1.87 4.24
N PHE A 192 8.67 2.40 5.46
CA PHE A 192 9.47 1.91 6.59
C PHE A 192 9.12 0.45 6.90
N ASN A 193 7.83 0.18 7.12
CA ASN A 193 7.32 -1.15 7.45
C ASN A 193 7.66 -2.19 6.38
N SER A 194 7.65 -1.80 5.10
CA SER A 194 7.80 -2.72 3.97
C SER A 194 9.23 -2.85 3.48
N HIS A 195 10.09 -1.83 3.62
CA HIS A 195 11.42 -1.84 2.99
C HIS A 195 12.57 -1.49 3.95
N LEU A 196 12.34 -0.69 4.99
CA LEU A 196 13.42 -0.14 5.81
C LEU A 196 13.54 -0.77 7.20
N ARG A 197 12.66 -1.71 7.57
CA ARG A 197 12.86 -2.49 8.80
C ARG A 197 14.19 -3.27 8.71
N PRO A 198 14.92 -3.44 9.84
CA PRO A 198 16.23 -4.10 9.84
C PRO A 198 16.25 -5.45 9.11
N ASP A 199 15.20 -6.25 9.29
CA ASP A 199 15.02 -7.59 8.73
C ASP A 199 14.65 -7.61 7.23
N ARG A 200 14.36 -6.46 6.62
CA ARG A 200 14.03 -6.32 5.19
C ARG A 200 14.89 -5.30 4.45
N PHE A 201 15.77 -4.60 5.16
CA PHE A 201 16.66 -3.60 4.59
C PHE A 201 17.61 -4.23 3.57
N PRO A 202 17.93 -3.54 2.46
CA PRO A 202 17.47 -2.21 2.06
C PRO A 202 16.13 -2.19 1.32
N ILE A 203 15.63 -3.34 0.89
CA ILE A 203 14.37 -3.45 0.16
C ILE A 203 13.80 -4.86 0.19
N ASP A 204 12.52 -4.98 0.54
CA ASP A 204 11.75 -6.21 0.36
C ASP A 204 11.30 -6.38 -1.11
N LEU A 205 11.65 -7.52 -1.71
CA LEU A 205 11.31 -7.87 -3.08
C LEU A 205 10.11 -8.81 -3.21
N VAL A 206 9.47 -9.20 -2.11
CA VAL A 206 8.33 -10.13 -2.10
C VAL A 206 7.17 -9.60 -2.94
N ILE A 207 6.88 -8.30 -2.91
CA ILE A 207 5.81 -7.72 -3.75
C ILE A 207 6.14 -7.80 -5.26
N PHE A 208 7.41 -7.70 -5.61
CA PHE A 208 7.84 -7.76 -7.01
C PHE A 208 8.00 -9.19 -7.51
N THR A 209 8.40 -10.13 -6.67
CA THR A 209 8.70 -11.52 -7.07
C THR A 209 7.58 -12.50 -6.74
N GLY A 210 6.81 -12.21 -5.69
CA GLY A 210 5.83 -13.10 -5.08
C GLY A 210 6.42 -14.22 -4.25
N ARG A 211 7.75 -14.24 -4.05
CA ARG A 211 8.49 -15.40 -3.55
C ARG A 211 9.27 -15.00 -2.31
N GLU A 212 9.31 -15.91 -1.34
CA GLU A 212 10.01 -15.75 -0.08
C GLU A 212 10.79 -17.05 0.22
N SER A 213 11.98 -16.94 0.81
CA SER A 213 12.76 -18.12 1.20
C SER A 213 12.12 -18.83 2.41
N LEU A 214 12.45 -20.11 2.61
CA LEU A 214 11.95 -20.88 3.75
C LEU A 214 12.32 -20.23 5.10
N ASP A 215 13.55 -19.74 5.21
CA ASP A 215 14.08 -19.17 6.45
C ASP A 215 13.37 -17.85 6.77
N GLU A 216 13.17 -16.99 5.76
CA GLU A 216 12.39 -15.75 5.89
C GLU A 216 10.92 -16.05 6.28
N LEU A 217 10.30 -17.08 5.70
CA LEU A 217 8.93 -17.48 6.03
C LEU A 217 8.82 -17.95 7.49
N LYS A 218 9.77 -18.79 7.95
CA LYS A 218 9.81 -19.27 9.34
C LYS A 218 10.03 -18.14 10.33
N GLU A 219 10.92 -17.20 10.00
CA GLU A 219 11.26 -16.11 10.91
C GLU A 219 10.15 -15.04 10.97
N SER A 220 9.64 -14.62 9.81
CA SER A 220 8.72 -13.48 9.73
C SER A 220 7.25 -13.88 9.85
N ARG A 221 6.89 -15.13 9.50
CA ARG A 221 5.51 -15.65 9.48
C ARG A 221 5.40 -17.04 10.13
N PRO A 222 5.91 -17.24 11.36
CA PRO A 222 5.98 -18.56 11.98
C PRO A 222 4.61 -19.27 12.06
N ALA A 223 3.52 -18.54 12.36
CA ALA A 223 2.20 -19.14 12.45
C ALA A 223 1.59 -19.50 11.07
N GLU A 224 2.04 -18.87 9.98
CA GLU A 224 1.69 -19.32 8.62
C GLU A 224 2.47 -20.58 8.25
N TYR A 225 3.77 -20.60 8.52
CA TYR A 225 4.61 -21.76 8.29
C TYR A 225 4.07 -23.01 9.01
N GLU A 226 3.81 -22.92 10.31
CA GLU A 226 3.30 -24.05 11.10
C GLU A 226 1.95 -24.56 10.60
N ARG A 227 1.05 -23.65 10.21
CA ARG A 227 -0.25 -24.03 9.64
C ARG A 227 -0.08 -24.78 8.32
N LEU A 228 0.81 -24.31 7.44
CA LEU A 228 1.07 -24.96 6.15
C LEU A 228 1.77 -26.31 6.34
N ALA A 229 2.76 -26.38 7.23
CA ALA A 229 3.50 -27.59 7.56
C ALA A 229 2.59 -28.64 8.18
N GLY A 230 1.83 -28.27 9.22
CA GLY A 230 0.90 -29.17 9.91
C GLY A 230 -0.24 -29.67 9.03
N ALA A 231 -0.62 -28.91 8.00
CA ALA A 231 -1.61 -29.35 7.00
C ALA A 231 -1.00 -30.12 5.81
N GLY A 232 0.33 -30.33 5.77
CA GLY A 232 1.00 -30.96 4.62
C GLY A 232 0.90 -30.16 3.31
N ARG A 233 0.72 -28.83 3.40
CA ARG A 233 0.46 -27.94 2.24
C ARG A 233 1.67 -27.11 1.81
N LEU A 234 2.85 -27.32 2.39
CA LEU A 234 4.07 -26.58 2.02
C LEU A 234 4.44 -26.81 0.55
N ASP A 235 4.40 -28.06 0.08
CA ASP A 235 4.75 -28.38 -1.32
C ASP A 235 3.79 -27.73 -2.33
N ALA A 236 2.52 -27.52 -1.94
CA ALA A 236 1.52 -26.88 -2.80
C ALA A 236 1.80 -25.39 -3.06
N VAL A 237 2.61 -24.76 -2.22
CA VAL A 237 3.02 -23.35 -2.37
C VAL A 237 4.52 -23.21 -2.64
N ARG A 238 5.20 -24.30 -2.96
CA ARG A 238 6.62 -24.29 -3.32
C ARG A 238 6.85 -23.48 -4.60
N ALA A 239 7.95 -22.74 -4.62
CA ALA A 239 8.38 -21.91 -5.75
C ALA A 239 9.85 -22.16 -6.06
N ASP A 240 10.24 -21.89 -7.29
CA ASP A 240 11.63 -21.75 -7.68
C ASP A 240 12.23 -20.44 -7.15
N PRO A 241 13.55 -20.33 -6.97
CA PRO A 241 14.18 -19.05 -6.66
C PRO A 241 13.78 -17.96 -7.67
N PRO A 242 13.54 -16.71 -7.25
CA PRO A 242 13.16 -15.63 -8.16
C PRO A 242 14.25 -15.42 -9.21
N PRO A 243 13.90 -15.37 -10.51
CA PRO A 243 14.88 -15.21 -11.57
C PRO A 243 15.61 -13.86 -11.41
N LEU A 244 16.90 -13.83 -11.77
CA LEU A 244 17.77 -12.67 -11.57
C LEU A 244 17.21 -11.38 -12.18
N TRP A 245 16.64 -11.45 -13.38
CA TRP A 245 16.04 -10.30 -14.04
C TRP A 245 14.90 -9.70 -13.22
N LEU A 246 14.05 -10.53 -12.61
CA LEU A 246 12.89 -10.08 -11.83
C LEU A 246 13.33 -9.46 -10.50
N ARG A 247 14.39 -10.00 -9.90
CA ARG A 247 15.01 -9.42 -8.70
C ARG A 247 15.60 -8.05 -9.00
N ASN A 248 16.34 -7.92 -10.11
CA ASN A 248 16.96 -6.65 -10.51
C ASN A 248 15.90 -5.61 -10.90
N PHE A 249 14.87 -6.03 -11.63
CA PHE A 249 13.72 -5.19 -11.94
C PHE A 249 13.02 -4.68 -10.67
N GLY A 250 12.72 -5.57 -9.72
CA GLY A 250 12.11 -5.20 -8.44
C GLY A 250 12.96 -4.23 -7.62
N ARG A 251 14.30 -4.40 -7.63
CA ARG A 251 15.22 -3.45 -7.00
C ARG A 251 15.16 -2.08 -7.64
N ILE A 252 15.30 -2.01 -8.97
CA ILE A 252 15.28 -0.73 -9.70
C ILE A 252 13.96 0.00 -9.45
N LEU A 253 12.83 -0.68 -9.64
CA LEU A 253 11.52 -0.08 -9.43
C LEU A 253 11.30 0.34 -7.99
N GLY A 254 11.61 -0.54 -7.03
CA GLY A 254 11.37 -0.27 -5.63
C GLY A 254 12.25 0.86 -5.09
N PHE A 255 13.55 0.90 -5.42
CA PHE A 255 14.41 2.03 -5.06
C PHE A 255 13.96 3.33 -5.73
N SER A 256 13.51 3.29 -6.98
CA SER A 256 12.97 4.47 -7.67
C SER A 256 11.70 4.98 -6.97
N ALA A 257 10.77 4.09 -6.62
CA ALA A 257 9.56 4.43 -5.90
C ALA A 257 9.85 5.03 -4.51
N ILE A 258 10.78 4.43 -3.77
CA ILE A 258 11.26 4.94 -2.47
C ILE A 258 11.88 6.33 -2.62
N GLY A 259 12.78 6.50 -3.60
CA GLY A 259 13.43 7.79 -3.85
C GLY A 259 12.44 8.90 -4.23
N ILE A 260 11.50 8.61 -5.13
CA ILE A 260 10.43 9.54 -5.50
C ILE A 260 9.56 9.86 -4.27
N GLY A 261 9.16 8.85 -3.50
CA GLY A 261 8.33 9.06 -2.31
C GLY A 261 9.02 9.93 -1.26
N PHE A 262 10.29 9.70 -0.95
CA PHE A 262 11.01 10.55 0.00
C PHE A 262 11.26 11.96 -0.52
N LEU A 263 11.49 12.13 -1.82
CA LEU A 263 11.55 13.46 -2.44
C LEU A 263 10.23 14.20 -2.26
N LEU A 264 9.09 13.57 -2.58
CA LEU A 264 7.76 14.14 -2.39
C LEU A 264 7.46 14.42 -0.92
N LEU A 265 7.85 13.53 -0.01
CA LEU A 265 7.72 13.74 1.44
C LEU A 265 8.48 15.01 1.87
N GLY A 266 9.74 15.15 1.47
CA GLY A 266 10.55 16.33 1.80
C GLY A 266 9.98 17.62 1.24
N LEU A 267 9.56 17.62 -0.04
CA LEU A 267 8.96 18.80 -0.68
C LEU A 267 7.64 19.23 -0.02
N THR A 268 6.78 18.26 0.33
CA THR A 268 5.48 18.54 0.96
C THR A 268 5.62 18.97 2.40
N LEU A 269 6.56 18.38 3.17
CA LEU A 269 6.87 18.83 4.53
C LEU A 269 7.42 20.26 4.52
N LEU A 270 8.36 20.56 3.61
CA LEU A 270 8.90 21.92 3.48
C LEU A 270 7.80 22.92 3.13
N ALA A 271 6.94 22.60 2.16
CA ALA A 271 5.85 23.47 1.75
C ALA A 271 4.86 23.70 2.89
N PHE A 272 4.43 22.64 3.58
CA PHE A 272 3.50 22.72 4.71
C PHE A 272 4.04 23.54 5.88
N LEU A 273 5.34 23.45 6.17
CA LEU A 273 5.98 24.24 7.23
C LEU A 273 6.20 25.72 6.85
N SER A 274 6.04 26.05 5.57
CA SER A 274 6.19 27.42 5.05
C SER A 274 4.86 28.15 4.81
N GLU A 275 3.73 27.45 5.00
CA GLU A 275 2.38 28.04 5.04
C GLU A 275 2.14 28.80 6.36
#